data_AF-A0A9P4PM62-F1
#
_entry.id   AF-A0A9P4PM62-F1
#
_cell.length_a   1.000
_cell.length_b   1.000
_cell.length_c   1.000
_cell.angle_alpha   90.00
_cell.angle_beta   90.00
_cell.angle_gamma   90.00
#
_symmetry.space_group_name_H-M   'P 1'
#
loop_
_entity.id
_entity.type
_entity.pdbx_description
1 polymer ?
#
loop_
_entity_poly.entity_id
_entity_poly.type
_entity_poly.pdbx_seq_one_letter_code
_entity_poly.pdbx_strand_id
1 'polypeptide(L)'
;MQRLRFADQGDREYRIADAHAQTFRWIFEPPRDPTKPIMNFKEWLEKDGNHIYWITGKAGAGKSTLMKFITQQSRCGPLLRYWAGPMSLVTTRFYFWNSGSHMQMSQEGFLRTILHDALEQRPDMIPTVLPDRWTRIETFGTDAHPWLCLFIDGLDEFEGDLEALINLFRNLTTSPNVKACLASRPWNIFEDAFDTRPSLRLEHLTHLDIRDYVTNKLHSHSGFKGLARREPLFAAKLIENITTKSSGVFLWVYLTVKSLLIGFTNGDRVSDLQLRLNKIPGDLILFYRKIFASIEPTYTKHAYQLFHLIEAGQGNLTAMELYYADQGLEEAELIESAAAAQILPLSDQEYNDRYETINKRLNSRWKGLFEIKANKPGIEVKVSYLHRTARDFLCSTEVSTRM
;
A
#
# COMPACT_ATOMS: atom_id res chain seq x y z
N MET A 1 8.10 -2.23 -26.47
CA MET A 1 7.72 -1.36 -25.33
C MET A 1 6.23 -1.39 -25.00
N GLN A 2 5.31 -0.98 -25.88
CA GLN A 2 3.87 -0.93 -25.55
C GLN A 2 3.26 -2.27 -25.08
N ARG A 3 3.64 -3.40 -25.67
CA ARG A 3 3.14 -4.74 -25.24
C ARG A 3 3.66 -5.22 -23.88
N LEU A 4 4.71 -4.59 -23.35
CA LEU A 4 5.20 -4.89 -22.00
C LEU A 4 4.39 -4.14 -20.94
N ARG A 5 3.75 -3.02 -21.31
CA ARG A 5 2.85 -2.29 -20.41
C ARG A 5 1.50 -2.99 -20.31
N PHE A 6 0.88 -2.86 -19.15
CA PHE A 6 -0.52 -3.16 -18.92
C PHE A 6 -1.18 -1.97 -18.21
N ALA A 7 -2.51 -1.83 -18.38
CA ALA A 7 -3.23 -0.60 -18.03
C ALA A 7 -2.99 -0.11 -16.60
N ASP A 8 -2.96 -1.04 -15.63
CA ASP A 8 -2.88 -0.73 -14.20
C ASP A 8 -1.46 -0.81 -13.60
N GLN A 9 -0.40 -0.85 -14.41
CA GLN A 9 0.98 -1.08 -13.94
C GLN A 9 1.44 -0.11 -12.84
N GLY A 10 1.03 1.17 -12.90
CA GLY A 10 1.38 2.18 -11.91
C GLY A 10 0.34 2.41 -10.80
N ASP A 11 -0.80 1.74 -10.86
CA ASP A 11 -1.96 2.04 -9.98
C ASP A 11 -1.65 1.75 -8.51
N ARG A 12 -1.00 0.60 -8.23
CA ARG A 12 -0.61 0.24 -6.87
C ARG A 12 0.34 1.26 -6.23
N GLU A 13 1.42 1.63 -6.91
CA GLU A 13 2.42 2.59 -6.40
C GLU A 13 1.76 3.94 -6.06
N TYR A 14 0.84 4.39 -6.92
CA TYR A 14 0.10 5.62 -6.71
C TYR A 14 -0.79 5.57 -5.45
N ARG A 15 -1.53 4.46 -5.25
CA ARG A 15 -2.45 4.30 -4.11
C ARG A 15 -1.77 4.12 -2.76
N ILE A 16 -0.49 3.73 -2.74
CA ILE A 16 0.30 3.70 -1.50
C ILE A 16 0.44 5.14 -1.00
N ALA A 17 0.01 5.39 0.24
CA ALA A 17 0.14 6.70 0.85
C ALA A 17 1.61 7.13 0.89
N ASP A 18 1.88 8.42 0.68
CA ASP A 18 3.22 8.98 0.88
C ASP A 18 3.59 8.93 2.38
N ALA A 19 4.87 8.75 2.65
CA ALA A 19 5.37 8.80 4.01
C ALA A 19 5.14 10.20 4.61
N HIS A 20 4.81 10.25 5.90
CA HIS A 20 4.74 11.52 6.60
C HIS A 20 6.14 12.17 6.61
N ALA A 21 6.23 13.49 6.45
CA ALA A 21 7.49 14.19 6.17
C ALA A 21 8.64 13.90 7.18
N GLN A 22 8.30 13.47 8.40
CA GLN A 22 9.24 13.20 9.49
C GLN A 22 9.52 11.69 9.72
N THR A 23 8.83 10.78 9.02
CA THR A 23 8.98 9.33 9.25
C THR A 23 10.02 8.69 8.33
N PHE A 24 10.51 7.51 8.69
CA PHE A 24 11.43 6.66 7.92
C PHE A 24 12.82 7.23 7.60
N ARG A 25 13.15 8.47 8.00
CA ARG A 25 14.47 9.08 7.74
C ARG A 25 15.63 8.23 8.29
N TRP A 26 15.37 7.52 9.38
CA TRP A 26 16.30 6.61 10.04
C TRP A 26 16.79 5.46 9.16
N ILE A 27 16.09 5.10 8.07
CA ILE A 27 16.47 3.96 7.21
C ILE A 27 17.85 4.13 6.56
N PHE A 28 18.28 5.38 6.36
CA PHE A 28 19.59 5.72 5.81
C PHE A 28 20.57 6.26 6.86
N GLU A 29 20.21 6.16 8.14
CA GLU A 29 21.07 6.51 9.27
C GLU A 29 21.76 5.25 9.81
N PRO A 30 22.91 5.38 10.49
CA PRO A 30 23.50 4.27 11.22
C PRO A 30 22.51 3.70 12.26
N PRO A 31 22.63 2.41 12.62
CA PRO A 31 21.76 1.82 13.63
C PRO A 31 21.87 2.61 14.93
N ARG A 32 20.73 2.94 15.54
CA ARG A 32 20.70 3.57 16.88
C ARG A 32 21.15 2.60 17.97
N ASP A 33 21.05 1.31 17.71
CA ASP A 33 21.50 0.24 18.60
C ASP A 33 22.65 -0.53 17.91
N PRO A 34 23.91 -0.33 18.33
CA PRO A 34 25.07 -0.99 17.75
C PRO A 34 25.14 -2.50 18.08
N THR A 35 24.24 -3.03 18.92
CA THR A 35 24.24 -4.45 19.32
C THR A 35 23.45 -5.35 18.37
N LYS A 36 22.73 -4.78 17.39
CA LYS A 36 22.06 -5.55 16.34
C LYS A 36 23.04 -5.83 15.19
N PRO A 37 23.47 -7.10 14.97
CA PRO A 37 24.67 -7.41 14.19
C PRO A 37 24.46 -7.49 12.67
N ILE A 38 23.27 -7.19 12.17
CA ILE A 38 22.91 -7.41 10.76
C ILE A 38 23.10 -6.10 9.98
N MET A 39 23.84 -6.17 8.87
CA MET A 39 24.10 -5.10 7.91
C MET A 39 22.86 -4.21 7.73
N ASN A 40 23.00 -2.91 8.03
CA ASN A 40 21.88 -1.98 7.91
C ASN A 40 21.56 -1.67 6.44
N PHE A 41 20.40 -1.07 6.17
CA PHE A 41 19.94 -0.84 4.80
C PHE A 41 20.91 0.04 3.98
N LYS A 42 21.48 1.07 4.57
CA LYS A 42 22.48 1.92 3.90
C LYS A 42 23.71 1.10 3.49
N GLU A 43 24.26 0.32 4.42
CA GLU A 43 25.42 -0.54 4.14
C GLU A 43 25.11 -1.59 3.08
N TRP A 44 23.90 -2.15 3.08
CA TRP A 44 23.45 -3.07 2.05
C TRP A 44 23.41 -2.43 0.67
N LEU A 45 23.03 -1.15 0.54
CA LEU A 45 23.08 -0.45 -0.74
C LEU A 45 24.52 -0.30 -1.25
N GLU A 46 25.44 0.08 -0.37
CA GLU A 46 26.81 0.49 -0.72
C GLU A 46 27.78 -0.70 -0.91
N LYS A 47 27.68 -1.75 -0.08
CA LYS A 47 28.70 -2.80 0.02
C LYS A 47 28.34 -4.01 -0.84
N ASP A 48 29.37 -4.69 -1.34
CA ASP A 48 29.23 -6.02 -1.93
C ASP A 48 29.18 -7.11 -0.86
N GLY A 49 28.60 -8.27 -1.18
CA GLY A 49 28.57 -9.46 -0.32
C GLY A 49 27.19 -9.88 0.20
N ASN A 50 26.18 -9.00 0.15
CA ASN A 50 24.78 -9.37 0.39
C ASN A 50 23.88 -8.84 -0.73
N HIS A 51 23.26 -9.76 -1.46
CA HIS A 51 22.45 -9.42 -2.64
C HIS A 51 20.94 -9.38 -2.35
N ILE A 52 20.51 -9.81 -1.17
CA ILE A 52 19.11 -9.71 -0.71
C ILE A 52 19.06 -8.86 0.56
N TYR A 53 18.11 -7.93 0.61
CA TYR A 53 17.67 -7.26 1.83
C TYR A 53 16.18 -7.48 2.05
N TRP A 54 15.79 -7.87 3.26
CA TRP A 54 14.41 -8.21 3.56
C TRP A 54 13.76 -7.22 4.54
N ILE A 55 12.71 -6.53 4.07
CA ILE A 55 11.85 -5.67 4.88
C ILE A 55 10.64 -6.50 5.33
N THR A 56 10.66 -6.95 6.57
CA THR A 56 9.55 -7.71 7.16
C THR A 56 8.74 -6.88 8.15
N GLY A 57 7.56 -7.36 8.49
CA GLY A 57 6.78 -6.80 9.57
C GLY A 57 5.29 -7.06 9.51
N LYS A 58 4.59 -6.68 10.58
CA LYS A 58 3.14 -6.84 10.73
C LYS A 58 2.36 -6.20 9.58
N ALA A 59 1.17 -6.72 9.34
CA ALA A 59 0.24 -6.11 8.41
C ALA A 59 -0.16 -4.71 8.90
N GLY A 60 -0.18 -3.71 8.02
CA GLY A 60 -0.46 -2.32 8.39
C GLY A 60 0.69 -1.59 9.11
N ALA A 61 1.90 -2.18 9.24
CA ALA A 61 3.07 -1.53 9.83
C ALA A 61 3.70 -0.42 8.96
N GLY A 62 3.32 -0.35 7.67
CA GLY A 62 3.82 0.67 6.73
C GLY A 62 4.91 0.21 5.77
N LYS A 63 5.06 -1.10 5.51
CA LYS A 63 6.09 -1.64 4.60
C LYS A 63 6.04 -1.05 3.20
N SER A 64 4.86 -1.06 2.56
CA SER A 64 4.67 -0.48 1.23
C SER A 64 4.96 1.03 1.20
N THR A 65 4.59 1.76 2.26
CA THR A 65 4.92 3.17 2.44
C THR A 65 6.43 3.39 2.57
N LEU A 66 7.13 2.54 3.33
CA LEU A 66 8.60 2.57 3.42
C LEU A 66 9.25 2.23 2.07
N MET A 67 8.76 1.21 1.35
CA MET A 67 9.29 0.86 0.03
C MET A 67 9.13 2.00 -0.96
N LYS A 68 7.96 2.62 -1.03
CA LYS A 68 7.71 3.82 -1.84
C LYS A 68 8.59 4.99 -1.41
N PHE A 69 8.77 5.20 -0.11
CA PHE A 69 9.68 6.22 0.40
C PHE A 69 11.11 6.00 -0.10
N ILE A 70 11.64 4.78 0.03
CA ILE A 70 12.98 4.40 -0.40
C ILE A 70 13.16 4.66 -1.91
N THR A 71 12.26 4.17 -2.75
CA THR A 71 12.38 4.27 -4.22
C THR A 71 12.27 5.70 -4.74
N GLN A 72 11.68 6.61 -3.97
CA GLN A 72 11.55 8.03 -4.30
C GLN A 72 12.67 8.90 -3.74
N GLN A 73 13.51 8.38 -2.82
CA GLN A 73 14.61 9.15 -2.27
C GLN A 73 15.77 9.26 -3.28
N SER A 74 16.25 10.50 -3.47
CA SER A 74 17.45 10.77 -4.27
C SER A 74 18.72 10.13 -3.71
N ARG A 75 18.69 9.67 -2.45
CA ARG A 75 19.84 9.05 -1.75
C ARG A 75 20.17 7.64 -2.26
N CYS A 76 19.20 6.86 -2.77
CA CYS A 76 19.45 5.47 -3.19
C CYS A 76 20.43 5.37 -4.36
N GLY A 77 20.29 6.24 -5.36
CA GLY A 77 21.14 6.22 -6.55
C GLY A 77 22.64 6.36 -6.23
N PRO A 78 23.06 7.43 -5.51
CA PRO A 78 24.45 7.59 -5.10
C PRO A 78 24.99 6.44 -4.23
N LEU A 79 24.16 5.85 -3.36
CA LEU A 79 24.58 4.73 -2.52
C LEU A 79 24.84 3.46 -3.35
N LEU A 80 23.93 3.14 -4.28
CA LEU A 80 24.08 2.01 -5.20
C LEU A 80 25.24 2.18 -6.18
N ARG A 81 25.65 3.43 -6.48
CA ARG A 81 26.83 3.72 -7.30
C ARG A 81 28.13 3.29 -6.63
N TYR A 82 28.23 3.28 -5.30
CA TYR A 82 29.39 2.72 -4.62
C TYR A 82 29.52 1.21 -4.86
N TRP A 83 28.39 0.50 -4.91
CA TRP A 83 28.34 -0.92 -5.23
C TRP A 83 28.64 -1.19 -6.72
N ALA A 84 27.95 -0.50 -7.63
CA ALA A 84 28.12 -0.69 -9.08
C ALA A 84 29.44 -0.14 -9.65
N GLY A 85 30.08 0.79 -8.94
CA GLY A 85 31.29 1.46 -9.41
C GLY A 85 31.07 2.19 -10.75
N PRO A 86 31.98 2.01 -11.73
CA PRO A 86 31.84 2.64 -13.04
C PRO A 86 30.79 1.97 -13.94
N MET A 87 30.26 0.81 -13.53
CA MET A 87 29.35 0.02 -14.36
C MET A 87 27.98 0.71 -14.46
N SER A 88 27.31 0.41 -15.57
CA SER A 88 25.92 0.84 -15.75
C SER A 88 24.99 0.21 -14.70
N LEU A 89 24.06 1.00 -14.18
CA LEU A 89 23.13 0.60 -13.11
C LEU A 89 21.69 0.89 -13.56
N VAL A 90 20.84 -0.12 -13.44
CA VAL A 90 19.39 -0.06 -13.64
C VAL A 90 18.72 -0.32 -12.30
N THR A 91 17.72 0.50 -11.96
CA THR A 91 16.89 0.29 -10.77
C THR A 91 15.44 0.12 -11.19
N THR A 92 14.80 -0.97 -10.78
CA THR A 92 13.39 -1.23 -11.08
C THR A 92 12.62 -1.45 -9.78
N ARG A 93 11.30 -1.23 -9.85
CA ARG A 93 10.42 -1.43 -8.70
C ARG A 93 9.14 -2.14 -9.12
N PHE A 94 8.60 -2.97 -8.24
CA PHE A 94 7.32 -3.62 -8.45
C PHE A 94 6.58 -3.77 -7.12
N TYR A 95 5.27 -3.54 -7.15
CA TYR A 95 4.42 -3.63 -5.96
C TYR A 95 3.34 -4.65 -6.26
N PHE A 96 3.49 -5.86 -5.73
CA PHE A 96 2.45 -6.87 -5.83
C PHE A 96 1.18 -6.34 -5.14
N TRP A 97 0.04 -6.56 -5.79
CA TRP A 97 -1.23 -6.09 -5.28
C TRP A 97 -2.35 -7.09 -5.54
N ASN A 98 -2.72 -7.81 -4.49
CA ASN A 98 -3.74 -8.85 -4.61
C ASN A 98 -5.14 -8.27 -4.87
N SER A 99 -5.38 -7.00 -4.51
CA SER A 99 -6.68 -6.32 -4.68
C SER A 99 -6.80 -5.58 -6.00
N GLY A 100 -5.82 -5.75 -6.89
CA GLY A 100 -5.83 -5.24 -8.24
C GLY A 100 -6.11 -6.32 -9.29
N SER A 101 -5.68 -6.06 -10.52
CA SER A 101 -5.80 -7.03 -11.62
C SER A 101 -4.85 -8.23 -11.45
N HIS A 102 -5.14 -9.34 -12.14
CA HIS A 102 -4.24 -10.50 -12.17
C HIS A 102 -2.78 -10.14 -12.54
N MET A 103 -2.58 -9.17 -13.44
CA MET A 103 -1.24 -8.68 -13.80
C MET A 103 -0.48 -8.08 -12.61
N GLN A 104 -1.15 -7.52 -11.61
CA GLN A 104 -0.52 -6.92 -10.44
C GLN A 104 -0.13 -7.95 -9.37
N MET A 105 -0.57 -9.21 -9.51
CA MET A 105 -0.23 -10.29 -8.58
C MET A 105 0.53 -11.47 -9.22
N SER A 106 0.67 -11.50 -10.55
CA SER A 106 1.29 -12.62 -11.28
C SER A 106 2.78 -12.43 -11.58
N GLN A 107 3.46 -13.54 -11.86
CA GLN A 107 4.88 -13.54 -12.26
C GLN A 107 5.06 -12.83 -13.60
N GLU A 108 4.08 -12.97 -14.49
CA GLU A 108 4.09 -12.33 -15.80
C GLU A 108 4.10 -10.80 -15.67
N GLY A 109 3.23 -10.22 -14.85
CA GLY A 109 3.21 -8.76 -14.69
C GLY A 109 4.44 -8.21 -14.00
N PHE A 110 4.99 -8.95 -13.03
CA PHE A 110 6.29 -8.68 -12.42
C PHE A 110 7.41 -8.63 -13.47
N LEU A 111 7.58 -9.70 -14.26
CA LEU A 111 8.64 -9.79 -15.27
C LEU A 111 8.48 -8.74 -16.38
N ARG A 112 7.26 -8.53 -16.85
CA ARG A 112 6.96 -7.50 -17.87
C ARG A 112 7.31 -6.10 -17.36
N THR A 113 7.02 -5.79 -16.10
CA THR A 113 7.33 -4.48 -15.50
C THR A 113 8.84 -4.27 -15.36
N ILE A 114 9.56 -5.26 -14.82
CA ILE A 114 11.03 -5.15 -14.71
C ILE A 114 11.67 -4.99 -16.08
N LEU A 115 11.26 -5.81 -17.05
CA LEU A 115 11.81 -5.74 -18.40
C LEU A 115 11.49 -4.40 -19.06
N HIS A 116 10.25 -3.91 -18.90
CA HIS A 116 9.86 -2.60 -19.39
C HIS A 116 10.74 -1.49 -18.80
N ASP A 117 10.85 -1.43 -17.48
CA ASP A 117 11.58 -0.36 -16.78
C ASP A 117 13.08 -0.41 -17.06
N ALA A 118 13.65 -1.62 -17.20
CA ALA A 118 15.04 -1.80 -17.57
C ALA A 118 15.33 -1.34 -18.99
N LEU A 119 14.50 -1.72 -19.97
CA LEU A 119 14.68 -1.33 -21.37
C LEU A 119 14.35 0.15 -21.61
N GLU A 120 13.50 0.77 -20.80
CA GLU A 120 13.26 2.21 -20.85
C GLU A 120 14.49 3.00 -20.36
N GLN A 121 15.20 2.50 -19.33
CA GLN A 121 16.45 3.09 -18.84
C GLN A 121 17.65 2.78 -19.74
N ARG A 122 17.65 1.62 -20.41
CA ARG A 122 18.71 1.13 -21.29
C ARG A 122 18.16 0.61 -22.63
N PRO A 123 17.71 1.50 -23.53
CA PRO A 123 17.19 1.09 -24.84
C PRO A 123 18.22 0.36 -25.70
N ASP A 124 19.50 0.60 -25.46
CA ASP A 124 20.63 -0.06 -26.12
C ASP A 124 20.69 -1.57 -25.84
N MET A 125 20.02 -2.07 -24.79
CA MET A 125 19.92 -3.51 -24.50
C MET A 125 18.83 -4.23 -25.28
N ILE A 126 17.90 -3.50 -25.93
CA ILE A 126 16.78 -4.10 -26.66
C ILE A 126 17.24 -5.17 -27.68
N PRO A 127 18.29 -4.93 -28.50
CA PRO A 127 18.78 -5.93 -29.45
C PRO A 127 19.27 -7.22 -28.79
N THR A 128 19.87 -7.12 -27.60
CA THR A 128 20.43 -8.27 -26.85
C THR A 128 19.34 -9.07 -26.14
N VAL A 129 18.36 -8.40 -25.54
CA VAL A 129 17.31 -9.05 -24.73
C VAL A 129 16.16 -9.58 -25.58
N LEU A 130 15.93 -9.01 -26.76
CA LEU A 130 14.87 -9.41 -27.69
C LEU A 130 15.44 -9.71 -29.09
N PRO A 131 16.40 -10.64 -29.23
CA PRO A 131 17.15 -10.86 -30.47
C PRO A 131 16.24 -11.26 -31.64
N ASP A 132 15.27 -12.14 -31.39
CA ASP A 132 14.33 -12.62 -32.42
C ASP A 132 13.43 -11.52 -32.99
N ARG A 133 13.21 -10.42 -32.24
CA ARG A 133 12.43 -9.27 -32.69
C ARG A 133 13.27 -8.18 -33.37
N TRP A 134 14.60 -8.27 -33.28
CA TRP A 134 15.54 -7.26 -33.75
C TRP A 134 16.45 -7.79 -34.88
N THR A 135 15.99 -8.76 -35.66
CA THR A 135 16.70 -9.41 -36.79
C THR A 135 16.96 -8.47 -37.98
N ARG A 136 17.61 -7.33 -37.73
CA ARG A 136 18.25 -6.41 -38.67
C ARG A 136 18.89 -5.27 -37.87
N ILE A 137 20.16 -5.44 -37.50
CA ILE A 137 21.25 -4.43 -37.43
C ILE A 137 22.47 -5.14 -36.84
N GLU A 138 23.55 -5.19 -37.63
CA GLU A 138 24.84 -5.75 -37.23
C GLU A 138 25.56 -4.84 -36.23
N THR A 139 26.26 -5.48 -35.28
CA THR A 139 27.33 -4.93 -34.43
C THR A 139 26.99 -3.73 -33.53
N PHE A 140 26.50 -4.03 -32.32
CA PHE A 140 26.74 -3.17 -31.15
C PHE A 140 27.71 -3.88 -30.21
N GLY A 141 28.74 -3.14 -29.80
CA GLY A 141 29.82 -3.61 -28.93
C GLY A 141 29.30 -4.14 -27.60
N THR A 142 29.98 -5.18 -27.11
CA THR A 142 29.69 -5.88 -25.87
C THR A 142 30.11 -5.04 -24.66
N ASP A 143 29.20 -4.22 -24.14
CA ASP A 143 29.28 -3.84 -22.73
C ASP A 143 28.33 -4.73 -21.92
N ALA A 144 28.90 -5.35 -20.88
CA ALA A 144 28.29 -6.34 -20.02
C ALA A 144 26.93 -5.89 -19.45
N HIS A 145 26.05 -6.87 -19.23
CA HIS A 145 24.74 -6.72 -18.57
C HIS A 145 24.82 -5.70 -17.41
N PRO A 146 23.90 -4.73 -17.34
CA PRO A 146 23.93 -3.71 -16.30
C PRO A 146 23.81 -4.34 -14.92
N TRP A 147 24.28 -3.59 -13.93
CA TRP A 147 23.96 -3.87 -12.55
C TRP A 147 22.48 -3.58 -12.33
N LEU A 148 21.79 -4.47 -11.65
CA LEU A 148 20.35 -4.43 -11.48
C LEU A 148 20.01 -4.39 -9.99
N CYS A 149 19.30 -3.34 -9.58
CA CYS A 149 18.72 -3.26 -8.24
C CYS A 149 17.19 -3.32 -8.32
N LEU A 150 16.62 -4.32 -7.64
CA LEU A 150 15.19 -4.59 -7.60
C LEU A 150 14.59 -4.14 -6.26
N PHE A 151 13.51 -3.37 -6.29
CA PHE A 151 12.72 -3.00 -5.11
C PHE A 151 11.33 -3.61 -5.21
N ILE A 152 11.10 -4.72 -4.51
CA ILE A 152 9.89 -5.54 -4.66
C ILE A 152 9.08 -5.54 -3.38
N ASP A 153 7.87 -4.97 -3.43
CA ASP A 153 6.95 -4.92 -2.30
C ASP A 153 5.87 -6.00 -2.41
N GLY A 154 5.50 -6.56 -1.26
CA GLY A 154 4.33 -7.42 -1.11
C GLY A 154 4.53 -8.82 -1.69
N LEU A 155 5.65 -9.50 -1.47
CA LEU A 155 5.80 -10.89 -1.95
C LEU A 155 4.66 -11.81 -1.46
N ASP A 156 4.09 -11.53 -0.30
CA ASP A 156 2.92 -12.24 0.24
C ASP A 156 1.59 -11.87 -0.45
N GLU A 157 1.60 -10.97 -1.45
CA GLU A 157 0.51 -10.64 -2.36
C GLU A 157 0.63 -11.32 -3.73
N PHE A 158 1.69 -12.09 -3.96
CA PHE A 158 1.86 -12.88 -5.17
C PHE A 158 0.82 -13.99 -5.27
N GLU A 159 0.24 -14.15 -6.45
CA GLU A 159 -0.64 -15.26 -6.81
C GLU A 159 0.16 -16.29 -7.61
N GLY A 160 0.41 -17.44 -6.99
CA GLY A 160 1.15 -18.54 -7.59
C GLY A 160 1.99 -19.31 -6.56
N ASP A 161 3.00 -20.03 -7.04
CA ASP A 161 3.94 -20.77 -6.21
C ASP A 161 4.97 -19.83 -5.56
N LEU A 162 4.81 -19.58 -4.26
CA LEU A 162 5.70 -18.74 -3.47
C LEU A 162 7.11 -19.33 -3.36
N GLU A 163 7.26 -20.65 -3.36
CA GLU A 163 8.57 -21.31 -3.32
C GLU A 163 9.31 -21.09 -4.63
N ALA A 164 8.62 -21.20 -5.76
CA ALA A 164 9.16 -20.85 -7.08
C ALA A 164 9.57 -19.36 -7.14
N LEU A 165 8.77 -18.45 -6.57
CA LEU A 165 9.12 -17.03 -6.50
C LEU A 165 10.36 -16.76 -5.64
N ILE A 166 10.47 -17.41 -4.48
CA ILE A 166 11.65 -17.32 -3.61
C ILE A 166 12.89 -17.84 -4.33
N ASN A 167 12.79 -18.99 -5.00
CA ASN A 167 13.88 -19.59 -5.76
C ASN A 167 14.29 -18.71 -6.94
N LEU A 168 13.35 -18.02 -7.59
CA LEU A 168 13.65 -17.02 -8.62
C LEU A 168 14.57 -15.92 -8.07
N PHE A 169 14.24 -15.30 -6.93
CA PHE A 169 15.08 -14.25 -6.34
C PHE A 169 16.42 -14.78 -5.85
N ARG A 170 16.47 -15.98 -5.26
CA ARG A 170 17.73 -16.63 -4.89
C ARG A 170 18.63 -16.83 -6.11
N ASN A 171 18.09 -17.35 -7.20
CA ASN A 171 18.84 -17.59 -8.43
C ASN A 171 19.32 -16.28 -9.08
N LEU A 172 18.45 -15.27 -9.17
CA LEU A 172 18.81 -13.95 -9.73
C LEU A 172 19.96 -13.31 -8.94
N THR A 173 19.91 -13.41 -7.61
CA THR A 173 20.89 -12.80 -6.70
C THR A 173 22.17 -13.63 -6.50
N THR A 174 22.31 -14.77 -7.18
CA THR A 174 23.62 -15.44 -7.32
C THR A 174 24.58 -14.65 -8.21
N SER A 175 24.03 -13.81 -9.10
CA SER A 175 24.83 -12.94 -9.96
C SER A 175 25.29 -11.72 -9.15
N PRO A 176 26.61 -11.41 -9.15
CA PRO A 176 27.17 -10.36 -8.29
C PRO A 176 26.68 -8.96 -8.68
N ASN A 177 26.19 -8.78 -9.90
CA ASN A 177 25.62 -7.54 -10.41
C ASN A 177 24.12 -7.38 -10.12
N VAL A 178 23.49 -8.26 -9.32
CA VAL A 178 22.06 -8.16 -8.97
C VAL A 178 21.89 -7.96 -7.47
N LYS A 179 21.04 -7.00 -7.09
CA LYS A 179 20.56 -6.77 -5.73
C LYS A 179 19.04 -6.74 -5.70
N ALA A 180 18.43 -7.26 -4.64
CA ALA A 180 17.00 -7.22 -4.42
C ALA A 180 16.65 -6.81 -2.98
N CYS A 181 15.92 -5.71 -2.84
CA CYS A 181 15.21 -5.37 -1.62
C CYS A 181 13.79 -5.94 -1.72
N LEU A 182 13.48 -6.90 -0.86
CA LEU A 182 12.23 -7.64 -0.87
C LEU A 182 11.41 -7.26 0.38
N ALA A 183 10.11 -7.05 0.24
CA ALA A 183 9.23 -6.83 1.39
C ALA A 183 8.07 -7.81 1.44
N SER A 184 7.79 -8.34 2.63
CA SER A 184 6.66 -9.23 2.87
C SER A 184 6.19 -9.25 4.32
N ARG A 185 5.04 -9.90 4.59
CA ARG A 185 4.66 -10.32 5.95
C ARG A 185 5.61 -11.42 6.47
N PRO A 186 5.76 -11.57 7.80
CA PRO A 186 6.58 -12.61 8.42
C PRO A 186 5.88 -13.97 8.36
N TRP A 187 5.55 -14.45 7.17
CA TRP A 187 5.08 -15.83 6.98
C TRP A 187 6.29 -16.77 7.07
N ASN A 188 6.09 -17.96 7.63
CA ASN A 188 7.16 -18.93 7.86
C ASN A 188 8.00 -19.17 6.59
N ILE A 189 7.36 -19.30 5.42
CA ILE A 189 8.08 -19.49 4.16
C ILE A 189 9.08 -18.36 3.82
N PHE A 190 8.80 -17.12 4.23
CA PHE A 190 9.72 -15.99 4.03
C PHE A 190 10.74 -15.86 5.15
N GLU A 191 10.35 -16.17 6.40
CA GLU A 191 11.30 -16.26 7.52
C GLU A 191 12.35 -17.34 7.23
N ASP A 192 11.93 -18.57 6.93
CA ASP A 192 12.80 -19.68 6.55
C ASP A 192 13.68 -19.34 5.33
N ALA A 193 13.19 -18.45 4.45
CA ALA A 193 13.91 -18.08 3.25
C ALA A 193 14.96 -16.98 3.44
N PHE A 194 14.70 -16.02 4.32
CA PHE A 194 15.40 -14.73 4.37
C PHE A 194 15.88 -14.30 5.77
N ASP A 195 15.61 -15.06 6.83
CA ASP A 195 16.04 -14.75 8.21
C ASP A 195 17.56 -14.57 8.37
N THR A 196 18.34 -15.32 7.60
CA THR A 196 19.81 -15.25 7.55
C THR A 196 20.34 -14.09 6.71
N ARG A 197 19.47 -13.39 5.97
CA ARG A 197 19.84 -12.25 5.12
C ARG A 197 19.75 -10.93 5.90
N PRO A 198 20.42 -9.87 5.44
CA PRO A 198 20.19 -8.53 5.95
C PRO A 198 18.70 -8.18 5.95
N SER A 199 18.19 -7.80 7.12
CA SER A 199 16.76 -7.58 7.27
C SER A 199 16.44 -6.53 8.34
N LEU A 200 15.22 -5.98 8.23
CA LEU A 200 14.63 -5.17 9.27
C LEU A 200 13.19 -5.62 9.53
N ARG A 201 12.75 -5.48 10.78
CA ARG A 201 11.35 -5.69 11.17
C ARG A 201 10.72 -4.36 11.55
N LEU A 202 9.80 -3.90 10.71
CA LEU A 202 9.37 -2.50 10.70
C LEU A 202 8.68 -2.04 11.99
N GLU A 203 7.80 -2.87 12.57
CA GLU A 203 7.08 -2.54 13.81
C GLU A 203 8.00 -2.29 15.01
N HIS A 204 9.25 -2.77 14.97
CA HIS A 204 10.24 -2.54 16.02
C HIS A 204 11.02 -1.23 15.85
N LEU A 205 10.85 -0.55 14.71
CA LEU A 205 11.63 0.64 14.34
C LEU A 205 10.78 1.90 14.18
N THR A 206 9.46 1.77 14.10
CA THR A 206 8.53 2.89 13.85
C THR A 206 7.96 3.53 15.11
N HIS A 207 8.36 3.14 16.32
CA HIS A 207 7.78 3.67 17.56
C HIS A 207 7.89 5.21 17.66
N LEU A 208 9.07 5.76 17.38
CA LEU A 208 9.31 7.21 17.41
C LEU A 208 8.56 7.92 16.27
N ASP A 209 8.60 7.35 15.06
CA ASP A 209 7.84 7.84 13.91
C ASP A 209 6.32 7.93 14.20
N ILE A 210 5.77 6.90 14.86
CA ILE A 210 4.37 6.85 15.28
C ILE A 210 4.09 7.95 16.31
N ARG A 211 4.96 8.10 17.32
CA ARG A 211 4.81 9.14 18.34
C ARG A 211 4.81 10.53 17.73
N ASP A 212 5.74 10.80 16.81
CA ASP A 212 5.84 12.08 16.11
C ASP A 212 4.61 12.33 15.23
N TYR A 213 4.15 11.31 14.50
CA TYR A 213 2.91 11.39 13.72
C TYR A 213 1.71 11.73 14.59
N VAL A 214 1.49 11.00 15.68
CA VAL A 214 0.37 11.22 16.61
C VAL A 214 0.45 12.61 17.22
N THR A 215 1.64 13.00 17.69
CA THR A 215 1.88 14.33 18.29
C THR A 215 1.50 15.42 17.29
N ASN A 216 2.04 15.39 16.07
CA ASN A 216 1.79 16.40 15.06
C ASN A 216 0.30 16.46 14.66
N LYS A 217 -0.34 15.30 14.43
CA LYS A 217 -1.74 15.24 14.00
C LYS A 217 -2.72 15.66 15.09
N LEU A 218 -2.46 15.34 16.35
CA LEU A 218 -3.30 15.80 17.45
C LEU A 218 -3.08 17.30 17.69
N HIS A 219 -1.84 17.78 17.72
CA HIS A 219 -1.55 19.20 17.92
C HIS A 219 -2.00 20.09 16.77
N SER A 220 -2.30 19.57 15.57
CA SER A 220 -2.91 20.39 14.51
C SER A 220 -4.40 20.69 14.77
N HIS A 221 -5.08 19.92 15.63
CA HIS A 221 -6.50 20.07 15.92
C HIS A 221 -6.77 21.05 17.07
N SER A 222 -7.68 22.00 16.87
CA SER A 222 -8.03 23.03 17.86
C SER A 222 -8.51 22.44 19.19
N GLY A 223 -9.35 21.40 19.13
CA GLY A 223 -9.87 20.72 20.32
C GLY A 223 -8.77 20.07 21.18
N PHE A 224 -7.77 19.45 20.56
CA PHE A 224 -6.64 18.89 21.30
C PHE A 224 -5.71 19.97 21.84
N LYS A 225 -5.46 21.07 21.10
CA LYS A 225 -4.71 22.22 21.62
C LYS A 225 -5.37 22.78 22.89
N GLY A 226 -6.70 22.88 22.91
CA GLY A 226 -7.45 23.30 24.10
C GLY A 226 -7.40 22.29 25.24
N LEU A 227 -7.45 20.98 24.94
CA LEU A 227 -7.25 19.93 25.92
C LEU A 227 -5.85 19.97 26.53
N ALA A 228 -4.80 20.05 25.71
CA ALA A 228 -3.41 20.04 26.17
C ALA A 228 -3.07 21.23 27.10
N ARG A 229 -3.75 22.37 26.95
CA ARG A 229 -3.62 23.51 27.88
C ARG A 229 -4.32 23.26 29.22
N ARG A 230 -5.49 22.62 29.21
CA ARG A 230 -6.31 22.37 30.41
C ARG A 230 -5.81 21.16 31.20
N GLU A 231 -5.38 20.12 30.48
CA GLU A 231 -5.08 18.77 30.98
C GLU A 231 -3.76 18.24 30.38
N PRO A 232 -2.61 18.88 30.65
CA PRO A 232 -1.34 18.55 29.99
C PRO A 232 -0.87 17.11 30.27
N LEU A 233 -1.07 16.60 31.50
CA LEU A 233 -0.70 15.24 31.87
C LEU A 233 -1.53 14.19 31.10
N PHE A 234 -2.83 14.42 30.94
CA PHE A 234 -3.68 13.53 30.16
C PHE A 234 -3.32 13.59 28.67
N ALA A 235 -3.06 14.77 28.12
CA ALA A 235 -2.67 14.91 26.72
C ALA A 235 -1.37 14.16 26.40
N ALA A 236 -0.35 14.27 27.27
CA ALA A 236 0.90 13.52 27.13
C ALA A 236 0.66 12.00 27.25
N LYS A 237 -0.12 11.57 28.25
CA LYS A 237 -0.47 10.16 28.45
C LYS A 237 -1.28 9.59 27.28
N LEU A 238 -2.15 10.40 26.65
CA LEU A 238 -2.94 9.98 25.50
C LEU A 238 -2.05 9.67 24.30
N ILE A 239 -1.08 10.54 24.00
CA ILE A 239 -0.09 10.32 22.93
C ILE A 239 0.71 9.04 23.20
N GLU A 240 1.19 8.86 24.42
CA GLU A 240 1.98 7.68 24.81
C GLU A 240 1.13 6.40 24.71
N ASN A 241 -0.09 6.42 25.23
CA ASN A 241 -1.00 5.26 25.16
C ASN A 241 -1.29 4.85 23.71
N ILE A 242 -1.52 5.80 22.80
CA ILE A 242 -1.73 5.50 21.38
C ILE A 242 -0.47 4.86 20.78
N THR A 243 0.69 5.46 21.07
CA THR A 243 1.98 5.00 20.55
C THR A 243 2.26 3.56 20.98
N THR A 244 2.18 3.27 22.28
CA THR A 244 2.46 1.95 22.83
C THR A 244 1.41 0.91 22.43
N LYS A 245 0.12 1.26 22.49
CA LYS A 245 -0.97 0.33 22.16
C LYS A 245 -0.97 -0.07 20.68
N SER A 246 -0.43 0.76 19.79
CA SER A 246 -0.33 0.45 18.37
C SER A 246 0.52 -0.78 18.05
N SER A 247 1.47 -1.13 18.93
CA SER A 247 2.42 -2.24 18.70
C SER A 247 3.09 -2.18 17.32
N GLY A 248 3.35 -0.97 16.81
CA GLY A 248 3.97 -0.70 15.51
C GLY A 248 3.05 -0.79 14.30
N VAL A 249 1.73 -0.95 14.49
CA VAL A 249 0.74 -1.02 13.40
C VAL A 249 0.25 0.39 13.04
N PHE A 250 0.86 1.01 12.04
CA PHE A 250 0.55 2.39 11.62
C PHE A 250 -0.90 2.58 11.17
N LEU A 251 -1.51 1.60 10.51
CA LEU A 251 -2.93 1.67 10.12
C LEU A 251 -3.86 1.80 11.33
N TRP A 252 -3.54 1.12 12.43
CA TRP A 252 -4.27 1.24 13.69
C TRP A 252 -4.14 2.65 14.26
N VAL A 253 -2.94 3.24 14.21
CA VAL A 253 -2.67 4.62 14.64
C VAL A 253 -3.50 5.60 13.84
N TYR A 254 -3.49 5.47 12.51
CA TYR A 254 -4.28 6.32 11.61
C TYR A 254 -5.77 6.30 11.98
N LEU A 255 -6.35 5.11 12.16
CA LEU A 255 -7.77 4.96 12.49
C LEU A 255 -8.10 5.45 13.91
N THR A 256 -7.21 5.22 14.87
CA THR A 256 -7.37 5.69 16.26
C THR A 256 -7.31 7.20 16.34
N VAL A 257 -6.34 7.83 15.69
CA VAL A 257 -6.23 9.30 15.61
C VAL A 257 -7.48 9.87 14.94
N LYS A 258 -7.93 9.30 13.81
CA LYS A 258 -9.17 9.74 13.14
C LYS A 258 -10.39 9.68 14.08
N SER A 259 -10.55 8.60 14.84
CA SER A 259 -11.63 8.43 15.83
C SER A 259 -11.57 9.47 16.95
N LEU A 260 -10.37 9.79 17.45
CA LEU A 260 -10.18 10.79 18.50
C LEU A 260 -10.41 12.22 17.99
N LEU A 261 -9.99 12.54 16.76
CA LEU A 261 -10.27 13.82 16.11
C LEU A 261 -11.78 14.09 16.04
N ILE A 262 -12.59 13.09 15.70
CA ILE A 262 -14.05 13.19 15.74
C ILE A 262 -14.54 13.49 17.16
N GLY A 263 -14.00 12.81 18.17
CA GLY A 263 -14.34 13.07 19.58
C GLY A 263 -14.02 14.51 20.00
N PHE A 264 -12.88 15.07 19.56
CA PHE A 264 -12.55 16.47 19.82
C PHE A 264 -13.52 17.44 19.16
N THR A 265 -13.92 17.18 17.91
CA THR A 265 -14.92 17.99 17.21
C THR A 265 -16.27 17.97 17.93
N ASN A 266 -16.64 16.83 18.50
CA ASN A 266 -17.89 16.67 19.24
C ASN A 266 -17.84 17.20 20.68
N GLY A 267 -16.68 17.70 21.14
CA GLY A 267 -16.53 18.22 22.51
C GLY A 267 -16.48 17.13 23.59
N ASP A 268 -16.07 15.92 23.25
CA ASP A 268 -15.97 14.79 24.18
C ASP A 268 -15.09 15.12 25.40
N ARG A 269 -15.51 14.66 26.58
CA ARG A 269 -14.72 14.81 27.82
C ARG A 269 -13.52 13.87 27.79
N VAL A 270 -12.55 14.14 28.68
CA VAL A 270 -11.39 13.28 28.92
C VAL A 270 -11.78 11.80 29.13
N SER A 271 -12.82 11.55 29.93
CA SER A 271 -13.35 10.21 30.17
C SER A 271 -13.88 9.53 28.90
N ASP A 272 -14.55 10.30 28.04
CA ASP A 272 -15.16 9.81 26.81
C ASP A 272 -14.08 9.45 25.78
N LEU A 273 -13.03 10.29 25.67
CA LEU A 273 -11.85 10.03 24.84
C LEU A 273 -11.07 8.79 25.31
N GLN A 274 -10.87 8.65 26.63
CA GLN A 274 -10.23 7.46 27.18
C GLN A 274 -11.07 6.20 26.93
N LEU A 275 -12.40 6.29 27.06
CA LEU A 275 -13.31 5.20 26.76
C LEU A 275 -13.24 4.81 25.28
N ARG A 276 -13.19 5.79 24.35
CA ARG A 276 -12.97 5.52 22.92
C ARG A 276 -11.69 4.74 22.70
N LEU A 277 -10.57 5.21 23.26
CA LEU A 277 -9.27 4.54 23.12
C LEU A 277 -9.29 3.12 23.71
N ASN A 278 -9.91 2.93 24.86
CA ASN A 278 -10.03 1.62 25.52
C ASN A 278 -10.84 0.65 24.66
N LYS A 279 -11.95 1.12 24.06
CA LYS A 279 -12.80 0.31 23.19
C LYS A 279 -12.15 -0.03 21.85
N ILE A 280 -11.04 0.60 21.44
CA ILE A 280 -10.32 0.22 20.23
C ILE A 280 -9.41 -0.97 20.57
N PRO A 281 -9.63 -2.17 20.00
CA PRO A 281 -8.75 -3.32 20.23
C PRO A 281 -7.36 -3.04 19.68
N GLY A 282 -6.29 -3.51 20.32
CA GLY A 282 -4.93 -3.38 19.77
C GLY A 282 -4.69 -4.25 18.51
N ASP A 283 -5.50 -5.30 18.35
CA ASP A 283 -5.50 -6.14 17.16
C ASP A 283 -6.39 -5.55 16.04
N LEU A 284 -5.87 -5.58 14.82
CA LEU A 284 -6.50 -4.96 13.66
C LEU A 284 -7.75 -5.70 13.18
N ILE A 285 -7.77 -7.04 13.28
CA ILE A 285 -8.94 -7.86 12.90
C ILE A 285 -10.07 -7.63 13.90
N LEU A 286 -9.78 -7.61 15.21
CA LEU A 286 -10.77 -7.24 16.23
C LEU A 286 -11.31 -5.83 16.01
N PHE A 287 -10.47 -4.90 15.55
CA PHE A 287 -10.91 -3.56 15.22
C PHE A 287 -11.88 -3.54 14.02
N TYR A 288 -11.61 -4.31 12.96
CA TYR A 288 -12.54 -4.45 11.83
C TYR A 288 -13.86 -5.12 12.23
N ARG A 289 -13.82 -6.19 13.06
CA ARG A 289 -15.02 -6.80 13.63
C ARG A 289 -15.90 -5.77 14.34
N LYS A 290 -15.28 -4.87 15.09
CA LYS A 290 -16.00 -3.79 15.78
C LYS A 290 -16.59 -2.77 14.79
N ILE A 291 -15.86 -2.39 13.74
CA ILE A 291 -16.39 -1.51 12.69
C ILE A 291 -17.61 -2.15 12.04
N PHE A 292 -17.47 -3.40 11.61
CA PHE A 292 -18.51 -4.20 10.98
C PHE A 292 -19.75 -4.34 11.88
N ALA A 293 -19.57 -4.70 13.14
CA ALA A 293 -20.66 -4.82 14.11
C ALA A 293 -21.34 -3.48 14.46
N SER A 294 -20.73 -2.34 14.09
CA SER A 294 -21.31 -1.02 14.32
C SER A 294 -22.13 -0.50 13.14
N ILE A 295 -22.15 -1.19 12.00
CA ILE A 295 -22.95 -0.81 10.83
C ILE A 295 -24.43 -0.76 11.26
N GLU A 296 -25.14 0.29 10.86
CA GLU A 296 -26.54 0.46 11.24
C GLU A 296 -27.39 -0.68 10.62
N PRO A 297 -28.24 -1.36 11.40
CA PRO A 297 -29.01 -2.51 10.91
C PRO A 297 -29.86 -2.23 9.66
N THR A 298 -30.35 -0.99 9.52
CA THR A 298 -31.11 -0.51 8.35
C THR A 298 -30.30 -0.52 7.06
N TYR A 299 -28.97 -0.44 7.14
CA TYR A 299 -28.08 -0.42 6.00
C TYR A 299 -27.44 -1.76 5.67
N THR A 300 -27.59 -2.79 6.52
CA THR A 300 -26.91 -4.08 6.35
C THR A 300 -27.14 -4.71 4.97
N LYS A 301 -28.40 -4.81 4.53
CA LYS A 301 -28.73 -5.38 3.22
C LYS A 301 -28.03 -4.63 2.07
N HIS A 302 -28.10 -3.30 2.09
CA HIS A 302 -27.49 -2.45 1.07
C HIS A 302 -25.95 -2.48 1.15
N ALA A 303 -25.38 -2.55 2.35
CA ALA A 303 -23.94 -2.73 2.52
C ALA A 303 -23.48 -3.99 1.75
N TYR A 304 -24.17 -5.11 1.92
CA TYR A 304 -23.85 -6.36 1.25
C TYR A 304 -24.02 -6.30 -0.27
N GLN A 305 -25.06 -5.63 -0.78
CA GLN A 305 -25.22 -5.39 -2.22
C GLN A 305 -24.01 -4.65 -2.79
N LEU A 306 -23.58 -3.56 -2.14
CA LEU A 306 -22.38 -2.81 -2.54
C LEU A 306 -21.12 -3.69 -2.50
N PHE A 307 -20.96 -4.53 -1.49
CA PHE A 307 -19.82 -5.43 -1.40
C PHE A 307 -19.78 -6.42 -2.57
N HIS A 308 -20.91 -7.03 -2.92
CA HIS A 308 -20.96 -7.95 -4.05
C HIS A 308 -20.66 -7.25 -5.38
N LEU A 309 -21.15 -6.02 -5.58
CA LEU A 309 -20.82 -5.21 -6.75
C LEU A 309 -19.31 -4.90 -6.82
N ILE A 310 -18.70 -4.51 -5.70
CA ILE A 310 -17.27 -4.22 -5.62
C ILE A 310 -16.43 -5.47 -5.91
N GLU A 311 -16.79 -6.61 -5.34
CA GLU A 311 -16.09 -7.88 -5.58
C GLU A 311 -16.26 -8.37 -7.03
N ALA A 312 -17.46 -8.21 -7.61
CA ALA A 312 -17.70 -8.52 -9.02
C ALA A 312 -16.83 -7.67 -9.96
N GLY A 313 -16.52 -6.43 -9.56
CA GLY A 313 -15.63 -5.54 -10.29
C GLY A 313 -14.13 -5.88 -10.20
N GLN A 314 -13.72 -6.85 -9.36
CA GLN A 314 -12.34 -7.34 -9.24
C GLN A 314 -11.28 -6.22 -9.12
N GLY A 315 -11.59 -5.18 -8.33
CA GLY A 315 -10.69 -4.03 -8.10
C GLY A 315 -10.66 -2.98 -9.22
N ASN A 316 -11.42 -3.17 -10.30
CA ASN A 316 -11.48 -2.26 -11.44
C ASN A 316 -12.66 -1.30 -11.44
N LEU A 317 -13.62 -1.49 -10.53
CA LEU A 317 -14.85 -0.70 -10.51
C LEU A 317 -14.57 0.77 -10.14
N THR A 318 -14.99 1.68 -11.01
CA THR A 318 -14.98 3.12 -10.75
C THR A 318 -16.10 3.54 -9.81
N ALA A 319 -15.94 4.72 -9.19
CA ALA A 319 -17.00 5.31 -8.37
C ALA A 319 -18.29 5.51 -9.17
N MET A 320 -18.18 5.88 -10.45
CA MET A 320 -19.33 6.09 -11.33
C MET A 320 -20.00 4.78 -11.73
N GLU A 321 -19.23 3.76 -12.13
CA GLU A 321 -19.79 2.45 -12.43
C GLU A 321 -20.49 1.86 -11.20
N LEU A 322 -19.90 1.98 -10.01
CA LEU A 322 -20.56 1.56 -8.78
C LEU A 322 -21.85 2.36 -8.53
N TYR A 323 -21.84 3.68 -8.72
CA TYR A 323 -23.04 4.51 -8.56
C TYR A 323 -24.18 4.04 -9.46
N TYR A 324 -23.88 3.70 -10.73
CA TYR A 324 -24.89 3.22 -11.67
C TYR A 324 -25.33 1.79 -11.38
N ALA A 325 -24.41 0.90 -11.01
CA ALA A 325 -24.74 -0.47 -10.63
C ALA A 325 -25.57 -0.54 -9.33
N ASP A 326 -25.44 0.46 -8.47
CA ASP A 326 -26.19 0.61 -7.21
C ASP A 326 -27.57 1.27 -7.38
N GLN A 327 -27.98 1.63 -8.61
CA GLN A 327 -29.33 2.15 -8.83
C GLN A 327 -30.34 1.02 -8.65
N GLY A 328 -31.00 1.00 -7.48
CA GLY A 328 -32.01 0.02 -7.10
C GLY A 328 -33.35 0.16 -7.83
N LEU A 329 -33.32 0.52 -9.11
CA LEU A 329 -34.50 0.59 -9.96
C LEU A 329 -34.92 -0.82 -10.38
N GLU A 330 -36.23 -1.07 -10.44
CA GLU A 330 -36.73 -2.28 -11.09
C GLU A 330 -36.42 -2.24 -12.59
N GLU A 331 -36.14 -3.40 -13.19
CA GLU A 331 -35.70 -3.52 -14.58
C GLU A 331 -36.65 -2.81 -15.56
N ALA A 332 -37.96 -2.83 -15.28
CA ALA A 332 -38.97 -2.14 -16.07
C ALA A 332 -38.84 -0.60 -16.03
N GLU A 333 -38.62 -0.02 -14.85
CA GLU A 333 -38.46 1.44 -14.69
C GLU A 333 -37.16 1.95 -15.31
N LEU A 334 -36.09 1.15 -15.24
CA LEU A 334 -34.83 1.43 -15.93
C LEU A 334 -35.01 1.50 -17.44
N ILE A 335 -35.71 0.53 -18.03
CA ILE A 335 -35.93 0.48 -19.48
C ILE A 335 -36.78 1.66 -19.94
N GLU A 336 -37.86 1.99 -19.24
CA GLU A 336 -38.69 3.15 -19.57
C GLU A 336 -37.93 4.47 -19.43
N SER A 337 -37.19 4.65 -18.33
CA SER A 337 -36.38 5.85 -18.11
C SER A 337 -35.24 5.96 -19.13
N ALA A 338 -34.61 4.86 -19.51
CA ALA A 338 -33.53 4.84 -20.49
C ALA A 338 -34.03 5.10 -21.91
N ALA A 339 -35.20 4.56 -22.27
CA ALA A 339 -35.82 4.78 -23.57
C ALA A 339 -36.24 6.24 -23.79
N ALA A 340 -36.60 6.95 -22.72
CA ALA A 340 -36.95 8.37 -22.75
C ALA A 340 -35.74 9.31 -22.58
N ALA A 341 -34.58 8.81 -22.16
CA ALA A 341 -33.41 9.62 -21.84
C ALA A 341 -32.64 10.07 -23.09
N GLN A 342 -32.25 11.34 -23.13
CA GLN A 342 -31.26 11.82 -24.08
C GLN A 342 -29.86 11.46 -23.60
N ILE A 343 -29.07 10.82 -24.46
CA ILE A 343 -27.67 10.49 -24.17
C ILE A 343 -26.85 11.78 -24.32
N LEU A 344 -26.51 12.41 -23.19
CA LEU A 344 -25.70 13.62 -23.13
C LEU A 344 -24.52 13.40 -22.17
N PRO A 345 -23.39 14.10 -22.38
CA PRO A 345 -22.30 14.11 -21.40
C PRO A 345 -22.79 14.67 -20.06
N LEU A 346 -22.36 14.06 -18.96
CA LEU A 346 -22.59 14.62 -17.63
C LEU A 346 -21.91 15.97 -17.50
N SER A 347 -22.58 16.93 -16.86
CA SER A 347 -21.91 18.15 -16.41
C SER A 347 -20.95 17.84 -15.25
N ASP A 348 -19.92 18.67 -15.07
CA ASP A 348 -18.97 18.52 -13.94
C ASP A 348 -19.69 18.54 -12.59
N GLN A 349 -20.71 19.39 -12.45
CA GLN A 349 -21.50 19.48 -11.23
C GLN A 349 -22.25 18.17 -10.95
N GLU A 350 -22.91 17.63 -11.97
CA GLU A 350 -23.67 16.38 -11.85
C GLU A 350 -22.76 15.17 -11.57
N TYR A 351 -21.59 15.12 -12.20
CA TYR A 351 -20.57 14.12 -11.88
C TYR A 351 -20.18 14.18 -10.41
N ASN A 352 -19.85 15.38 -9.90
CA ASN A 352 -19.45 15.59 -8.51
C ASN A 352 -20.56 15.21 -7.52
N ASP A 353 -21.82 15.54 -7.83
CA ASP A 353 -22.96 15.20 -6.97
C ASP A 353 -23.18 13.68 -6.87
N ARG A 354 -23.05 12.96 -7.99
CA ARG A 354 -23.15 11.49 -8.05
C ARG A 354 -21.96 10.82 -7.33
N TYR A 355 -20.76 11.34 -7.56
CA TYR A 355 -19.54 10.92 -6.86
C TYR A 355 -19.67 11.08 -5.34
N GLU A 356 -20.10 12.25 -4.87
CA GLU A 356 -20.31 12.50 -3.44
C GLU A 356 -21.41 11.60 -2.86
N THR A 357 -22.44 11.29 -3.65
CA THR A 357 -23.51 10.38 -3.23
C THR A 357 -22.99 8.97 -2.98
N ILE A 358 -22.25 8.37 -3.91
CA ILE A 358 -21.70 7.03 -3.71
C ILE A 358 -20.64 6.99 -2.60
N ASN A 359 -19.84 8.05 -2.47
CA ASN A 359 -18.89 8.20 -1.38
C ASN A 359 -19.59 8.22 -0.01
N LYS A 360 -20.71 8.95 0.12
CA LYS A 360 -21.53 8.96 1.35
C LYS A 360 -22.16 7.59 1.63
N ARG A 361 -22.61 6.86 0.60
CA ARG A 361 -23.12 5.47 0.75
C ARG A 361 -22.02 4.55 1.28
N LEU A 362 -20.84 4.52 0.66
CA LEU A 362 -19.73 3.71 1.17
C LEU A 362 -19.34 4.08 2.60
N ASN A 363 -19.24 5.38 2.92
CA ASN A 363 -18.89 5.81 4.27
C ASN A 363 -19.92 5.40 5.33
N SER A 364 -21.22 5.48 5.03
CA SER A 364 -22.27 5.10 5.98
C SER A 364 -22.43 3.58 6.13
N ARG A 365 -22.27 2.81 5.04
CA ARG A 365 -22.44 1.34 5.02
C ARG A 365 -21.20 0.60 5.50
N TRP A 366 -20.02 1.16 5.28
CA TRP A 366 -18.74 0.48 5.50
C TRP A 366 -17.78 1.23 6.40
N LYS A 367 -18.13 2.45 6.85
CA LYS A 367 -17.39 3.24 7.86
C LYS A 367 -15.89 3.36 7.60
N GLY A 368 -15.53 3.48 6.32
CA GLY A 368 -14.15 3.65 5.86
C GLY A 368 -13.37 2.36 5.66
N LEU A 369 -14.02 1.18 5.59
CA LEU A 369 -13.38 -0.05 5.10
C LEU A 369 -13.16 -0.03 3.58
N PHE A 370 -13.95 0.78 2.86
CA PHE A 370 -13.72 1.16 1.47
C PHE A 370 -13.32 2.63 1.37
N GLU A 371 -12.56 2.94 0.33
CA GLU A 371 -12.14 4.28 -0.04
C GLU A 371 -12.26 4.48 -1.56
N ILE A 372 -12.55 5.71 -1.94
CA ILE A 372 -12.47 6.18 -3.32
C ILE A 372 -11.24 7.11 -3.37
N LYS A 373 -10.13 6.63 -3.95
CA LYS A 373 -8.89 7.41 -4.02
C LYS A 373 -8.80 8.15 -5.34
N ALA A 374 -8.78 9.49 -5.26
CA ALA A 374 -8.57 10.37 -6.41
C ALA A 374 -7.29 9.96 -7.15
N ASN A 375 -7.43 9.63 -8.43
CA ASN A 375 -6.32 9.24 -9.29
C ASN A 375 -5.70 10.46 -10.00
N LYS A 376 -4.55 10.25 -10.65
CA LYS A 376 -3.91 11.27 -11.50
C LYS A 376 -4.91 11.82 -12.53
N PRO A 377 -4.72 13.06 -13.02
CA PRO A 377 -5.44 13.54 -14.19
C PRO A 377 -5.37 12.52 -15.34
N GLY A 378 -6.53 12.06 -15.83
CA GLY A 378 -6.63 11.06 -16.90
C GLY A 378 -6.73 9.60 -16.48
N ILE A 379 -6.79 9.28 -15.18
CA ILE A 379 -7.07 7.92 -14.68
C ILE A 379 -8.37 7.95 -13.87
N GLU A 380 -9.29 7.03 -14.16
CA GLU A 380 -10.60 6.96 -13.50
C GLU A 380 -10.50 6.63 -12.01
N VAL A 381 -11.39 7.22 -11.21
CA VAL A 381 -11.38 7.08 -9.75
C VAL A 381 -12.02 5.76 -9.35
N LYS A 382 -11.18 4.79 -8.96
CA LYS A 382 -11.58 3.42 -8.60
C LYS A 382 -11.93 3.28 -7.12
N VAL A 383 -12.90 2.42 -6.83
CA VAL A 383 -13.26 1.99 -5.47
C VAL A 383 -12.25 0.94 -5.02
N SER A 384 -11.76 1.04 -3.78
CA SER A 384 -10.87 0.03 -3.20
C SER A 384 -11.07 -0.16 -1.72
N TYR A 385 -10.60 -1.29 -1.22
CA TYR A 385 -10.39 -1.49 0.21
C TYR A 385 -9.42 -0.46 0.78
N LEU A 386 -9.69 0.02 1.99
CA LEU A 386 -8.79 0.89 2.75
C LEU A 386 -7.38 0.30 2.86
N HIS A 387 -7.31 -1.02 3.06
CA HIS A 387 -6.07 -1.77 3.17
C HIS A 387 -6.33 -3.25 2.88
N ARG A 388 -5.29 -4.00 2.49
CA ARG A 388 -5.41 -5.45 2.23
C ARG A 388 -6.01 -6.22 3.41
N THR A 389 -5.65 -5.87 4.64
CA THR A 389 -6.22 -6.52 5.84
C THR A 389 -7.72 -6.27 6.00
N ALA A 390 -8.26 -5.17 5.47
CA ALA A 390 -9.70 -4.96 5.44
C ALA A 390 -10.36 -5.90 4.43
N ARG A 391 -9.73 -6.13 3.27
CA ARG A 391 -10.16 -7.16 2.31
C ARG A 391 -10.08 -8.56 2.92
N ASP A 392 -8.93 -8.94 3.47
CA ASP A 392 -8.71 -10.25 4.12
C ASP A 392 -9.82 -10.52 5.16
N PHE A 393 -10.23 -9.49 5.91
CA PHE A 393 -11.34 -9.59 6.87
C PHE A 393 -12.72 -9.70 6.19
N LEU A 394 -13.04 -8.84 5.21
CA LEU A 394 -14.35 -8.83 4.57
C LEU A 394 -14.61 -10.08 3.71
N CYS A 395 -13.57 -10.66 3.13
CA CYS A 395 -13.63 -11.92 2.38
C CYS A 395 -13.49 -13.16 3.29
N SER A 396 -13.40 -12.99 4.62
CA SER A 396 -13.29 -14.12 5.54
C SER A 396 -14.62 -14.87 5.69
N THR A 397 -14.54 -16.15 6.05
CA THR A 397 -15.72 -17.00 6.31
C THR A 397 -16.61 -16.46 7.43
N GLU A 398 -16.03 -15.74 8.39
CA GLU A 398 -16.79 -15.08 9.47
C GLU A 398 -17.74 -14.02 8.92
N VAL A 399 -17.29 -13.23 7.96
CA VAL A 399 -18.10 -12.17 7.36
C VAL A 399 -19.09 -12.78 6.37
N SER A 400 -18.64 -13.74 5.55
CA SER A 400 -19.48 -14.39 4.54
C SER A 400 -20.65 -15.17 5.13
N THR A 401 -20.56 -15.65 6.38
CA THR A 401 -21.66 -16.36 7.08
C THR A 401 -22.67 -15.42 7.71
N ARG A 402 -22.34 -14.12 7.82
CA ARG A 402 -23.24 -13.06 8.31
C ARG A 402 -23.85 -12.24 7.18
N MET A 403 -23.30 -12.38 5.98
CA MET A 403 -23.86 -11.93 4.71
C MET A 403 -24.91 -12.94 4.24
#